data_AF-A0A349BUU1-F1
#
_entry.id   AF-A0A349BUU1-F1
#
_cell.length_a   1.000
_cell.length_b   1.000
_cell.length_c   1.000
_cell.angle_alpha   90.00
_cell.angle_beta   90.00
_cell.angle_gamma   90.00
#
_symmetry.space_group_name_H-M   'P 1'
#
loop_
_entity.id
_entity.type
_entity.pdbx_description
1 polymer ?
#
loop_
_entity_poly.entity_id
_entity_poly.type
_entity_poly.pdbx_seq_one_letter_code
_entity_poly.pdbx_strand_id
1 'polypeptide(L)'
;EFSIKGKEKTQLAGLFFKRLQNILDTEGVQYDPKVLAELINKHFPDWRRVLNECQRYSAGGKIDSAILAEFSDVNVNALIKNLKEKNFAEVRKWVVNNLDNDSSVILRRIYDSLYNALESPSIPAAVLIIAKYQYQIAFVADQEINLLAALTEIMVECNFK
;
A
#
# COMPACT_ATOMS: atom_id res chain seq x y z
N GLU A 1 -9.62 20.29 5.20
CA GLU A 1 -8.96 19.68 4.02
C GLU A 1 -8.00 20.69 3.39
N PHE A 2 -6.73 20.32 3.20
CA PHE A 2 -5.76 21.14 2.47
C PHE A 2 -6.01 21.03 0.95
N SER A 3 -7.06 21.69 0.45
CA SER A 3 -7.37 21.77 -0.97
C SER A 3 -6.42 22.75 -1.67
N ILE A 4 -5.23 22.29 -2.05
CA ILE A 4 -4.29 23.04 -2.88
C ILE A 4 -4.83 23.10 -4.33
N LYS A 5 -4.92 24.31 -4.90
CA LYS A 5 -5.42 24.52 -6.27
C LYS A 5 -4.43 23.96 -7.29
N GLY A 6 -4.93 23.47 -8.44
CA GLY A 6 -4.13 22.68 -9.40
C GLY A 6 -2.80 23.30 -9.86
N LYS A 7 -2.70 24.63 -9.99
CA LYS A 7 -1.43 25.31 -10.33
C LYS A 7 -0.39 25.27 -9.22
N GLU A 8 -0.83 25.43 -7.97
CA GLU A 8 0.04 25.39 -6.78
C GLU A 8 0.52 23.96 -6.52
N LYS A 9 -0.32 22.96 -6.81
CA LYS A 9 0.03 21.54 -6.74
C LYS A 9 1.23 21.21 -7.64
N THR A 10 1.21 21.66 -8.90
CA THR A 10 2.32 21.45 -9.84
C THR A 10 3.60 22.17 -9.40
N GLN A 11 3.49 23.39 -8.87
CA GLN A 11 4.65 24.13 -8.35
C GLN A 11 5.28 23.43 -7.14
N LEU A 12 4.46 23.00 -6.17
CA LEU A 12 4.92 22.28 -4.98
C LEU A 12 5.53 20.93 -5.35
N ALA A 13 4.89 20.17 -6.25
CA ALA A 13 5.44 18.91 -6.76
C ALA A 13 6.80 19.13 -7.45
N GLY A 14 6.96 20.20 -8.24
CA GLY A 14 8.24 20.54 -8.89
C GLY A 14 9.34 20.96 -7.92
N LEU A 15 9.01 21.72 -6.87
CA LEU A 15 9.96 22.06 -5.80
C LEU A 15 10.40 20.82 -5.02
N PHE A 16 9.45 19.95 -4.70
CA PHE A 16 9.73 18.71 -3.99
C PHE A 16 10.52 17.73 -4.85
N PHE A 17 10.23 17.65 -6.16
CA PHE A 17 10.99 16.83 -7.11
C PHE A 17 12.47 17.21 -7.12
N LYS A 18 12.81 18.50 -7.21
CA LYS A 18 14.22 18.96 -7.13
C LYS A 18 14.87 18.59 -5.80
N ARG A 19 14.14 18.71 -4.70
CA ARG A 19 14.64 18.29 -3.38
C ARG A 19 14.93 16.80 -3.35
N LEU A 20 14.05 15.98 -3.92
CA LEU A 20 14.19 14.53 -3.99
C LEU A 20 15.41 14.13 -4.82
N GLN A 21 15.63 14.78 -5.96
CA GLN A 21 16.84 14.60 -6.79
C GLN A 21 18.11 14.88 -5.99
N ASN A 22 18.18 16.04 -5.30
CA ASN A 22 19.34 16.39 -4.49
C ASN A 22 19.63 15.35 -3.39
N ILE A 23 18.59 14.81 -2.75
CA ILE A 23 18.74 13.75 -1.74
C ILE A 23 19.33 12.49 -2.38
N LEU A 24 18.73 12.02 -3.48
CA LEU A 24 19.18 10.80 -4.15
C LEU A 24 20.59 10.94 -4.74
N ASP A 25 20.93 12.11 -5.30
CA ASP A 25 22.27 12.42 -5.82
C ASP A 25 23.31 12.42 -4.67
N THR A 26 22.94 12.95 -3.50
CA THR A 26 23.81 12.95 -2.29
C THR A 26 24.04 11.53 -1.77
N GLU A 27 23.00 10.69 -1.79
CA GLU A 27 23.06 9.30 -1.36
C GLU A 27 23.62 8.34 -2.44
N GLY A 28 23.97 8.86 -3.63
CA GLY A 28 24.53 8.06 -4.73
C GLY A 28 23.56 7.07 -5.36
N VAL A 29 22.25 7.30 -5.22
CA VAL A 29 21.19 6.43 -5.72
C VAL A 29 20.85 6.81 -7.16
N GLN A 30 20.93 5.86 -8.10
CA GLN A 30 20.51 6.11 -9.48
C GLN A 30 18.99 6.17 -9.57
N TYR A 31 18.42 7.05 -10.38
CA TYR A 31 16.96 7.16 -10.52
C TYR A 31 16.52 7.51 -11.94
N ASP A 32 15.31 7.08 -12.31
CA ASP A 32 14.59 7.59 -13.48
C ASP A 32 13.71 8.79 -13.09
N PRO A 33 13.95 9.99 -13.66
CA PRO A 33 13.13 11.19 -13.44
C PRO A 33 11.63 10.97 -13.64
N LYS A 34 11.22 10.10 -14.58
CA LYS A 34 9.80 9.80 -14.84
C LYS A 34 9.17 9.05 -13.67
N VAL A 35 9.89 8.07 -13.11
CA VAL A 35 9.43 7.26 -11.98
C VAL A 35 9.27 8.12 -10.73
N LEU A 36 10.23 9.02 -10.47
CA LEU A 36 10.13 9.97 -9.37
C LEU A 36 8.91 10.90 -9.50
N ALA A 37 8.62 11.39 -10.71
CA ALA A 37 7.48 12.25 -10.95
C ALA A 37 6.15 11.51 -10.73
N GLU A 38 6.07 10.25 -11.15
CA GLU A 38 4.90 9.40 -10.93
C GLU A 38 4.68 9.09 -9.44
N LEU A 39 5.76 8.83 -8.71
CA LEU A 39 5.73 8.54 -7.27
C LEU A 39 5.25 9.77 -6.46
N ILE A 40 5.71 10.97 -6.83
CA ILE A 40 5.23 12.23 -6.26
C ILE A 40 3.75 12.45 -6.55
N ASN A 41 3.31 12.23 -7.79
CA ASN A 41 1.91 12.41 -8.17
C ASN A 41 0.97 11.43 -7.45
N LYS A 42 1.42 10.19 -7.22
CA LYS A 42 0.65 9.13 -6.55
C LYS A 42 0.43 9.40 -5.07
N HIS A 43 1.45 9.90 -4.37
CA HIS A 43 1.40 10.10 -2.93
C HIS A 43 1.13 11.54 -2.51
N PHE A 44 0.98 12.48 -3.46
CA PHE A 44 0.60 13.85 -3.17
C PHE A 44 -0.69 13.92 -2.32
N PRO A 45 -0.75 14.73 -1.24
CA PRO A 45 0.27 15.68 -0.75
C PRO A 45 1.21 15.13 0.33
N ASP A 46 1.25 13.82 0.59
CA ASP A 46 2.08 13.20 1.62
C ASP A 46 3.53 13.00 1.15
N TRP A 47 4.36 14.01 1.42
CA TRP A 47 5.80 14.00 1.12
C TRP A 47 6.61 13.01 1.94
N ARG A 48 6.17 12.71 3.17
CA ARG A 48 6.85 11.73 4.02
C ARG A 48 6.72 10.33 3.42
N ARG A 49 5.54 10.00 2.89
CA ARG A 49 5.32 8.74 2.18
C ARG A 49 6.20 8.61 0.93
N VAL A 50 6.36 9.69 0.16
CA VAL A 50 7.29 9.70 -0.99
C VAL A 50 8.73 9.37 -0.57
N LEU A 51 9.22 9.99 0.51
CA LEU A 51 10.58 9.75 1.00
C LEU A 51 10.79 8.31 1.51
N ASN A 52 9.83 7.79 2.28
CA ASN A 52 9.91 6.42 2.79
C ASN A 52 9.97 5.39 1.66
N GLU A 53 9.18 5.58 0.61
CA GLU A 53 9.21 4.72 -0.57
C GLU A 53 10.57 4.83 -1.28
N CYS A 54 11.08 6.04 -1.52
CA CYS A 54 12.42 6.23 -2.10
C CYS A 54 13.50 5.54 -1.27
N GLN A 55 13.43 5.61 0.07
CA GLN A 55 14.37 4.94 0.97
C GLN A 55 14.25 3.42 0.94
N ARG A 56 13.04 2.87 0.82
CA ARG A 56 12.85 1.41 0.71
C ARG A 56 13.50 0.88 -0.56
N TYR A 57 13.34 1.58 -1.68
CA TYR A 57 13.84 1.12 -2.98
C TYR A 57 15.28 1.53 -3.27
N SER A 58 15.82 2.52 -2.57
CA SER A 58 17.25 2.84 -2.66
C SER A 58 18.15 1.72 -2.13
N ALA A 59 17.61 0.74 -1.39
CA ALA A 59 18.33 -0.47 -0.99
C ALA A 59 18.92 -1.25 -2.18
N GLY A 60 18.30 -1.17 -3.37
CA GLY A 60 18.80 -1.76 -4.60
C GLY A 60 19.81 -0.88 -5.36
N GLY A 61 20.14 0.32 -4.85
CA GLY A 61 21.03 1.30 -5.47
C GLY A 61 20.45 2.01 -6.71
N LYS A 62 19.27 1.60 -7.18
CA LYS A 62 18.61 2.18 -8.36
C LYS A 62 17.09 2.19 -8.22
N ILE A 63 16.50 3.33 -8.58
CA ILE A 63 15.05 3.56 -8.65
C ILE A 63 14.64 3.58 -10.13
N ASP A 64 14.05 2.49 -10.62
CA ASP A 64 13.57 2.38 -12.00
C ASP A 64 12.11 1.91 -12.10
N SER A 65 11.62 1.75 -13.33
CA SER A 65 10.22 1.42 -13.62
C SER A 65 9.79 0.03 -13.12
N ALA A 66 10.72 -0.84 -12.68
CA ALA A 66 10.35 -2.10 -12.04
C ALA A 66 9.58 -1.87 -10.74
N ILE A 67 9.88 -0.77 -10.05
CA ILE A 67 9.21 -0.38 -8.81
C ILE A 67 7.72 -0.08 -9.06
N LEU A 68 7.40 0.52 -10.21
CA LEU A 68 6.01 0.80 -10.63
C LEU A 68 5.18 -0.47 -10.79
N ALA A 69 5.80 -1.62 -11.09
CA ALA A 69 5.12 -2.90 -11.18
C ALA A 69 4.74 -3.46 -9.80
N GLU A 70 5.63 -3.37 -8.80
CA GLU A 70 5.33 -3.76 -7.40
C GLU A 70 4.24 -2.87 -6.77
N PHE A 71 4.12 -1.64 -7.28
CA PHE A 71 3.09 -0.69 -6.90
C PHE A 71 1.69 -1.01 -7.44
N SER A 72 1.56 -1.97 -8.35
CA SER A 72 0.30 -2.36 -9.02
C SER A 72 -0.24 -3.69 -8.47
N ASP A 73 -1.51 -3.98 -8.74
CA ASP A 73 -2.40 -5.05 -8.19
C ASP A 73 -1.80 -6.45 -7.98
N VAL A 74 -0.62 -6.73 -8.54
CA VAL A 74 0.16 -7.96 -8.40
C VAL A 74 0.37 -8.38 -6.94
N ASN A 75 0.55 -7.43 -6.02
CA ASN A 75 0.79 -7.76 -4.60
C ASN A 75 -0.47 -8.27 -3.86
N VAL A 76 -1.66 -7.81 -4.25
CA VAL A 76 -2.92 -8.24 -3.62
C VAL A 76 -3.34 -9.63 -4.12
N ASN A 77 -3.03 -9.96 -5.39
CA ASN A 77 -3.29 -11.29 -5.94
C ASN A 77 -2.50 -12.39 -5.21
N ALA A 78 -1.23 -12.12 -4.89
CA ALA A 78 -0.41 -13.03 -4.09
C ALA A 78 -0.99 -13.22 -2.67
N LEU A 79 -1.46 -12.14 -2.04
CA LEU A 79 -2.15 -12.22 -0.76
C LEU A 79 -3.42 -13.08 -0.84
N ILE A 80 -4.27 -12.87 -1.84
CA ILE A 80 -5.51 -13.65 -2.02
C ILE A 80 -5.21 -15.13 -2.18
N LYS A 81 -4.17 -15.49 -2.94
CA LYS A 81 -3.72 -16.87 -3.07
C LYS A 81 -3.34 -17.45 -1.70
N ASN A 82 -2.54 -16.72 -0.92
CA ASN A 82 -2.13 -17.16 0.42
C ASN A 82 -3.31 -17.29 1.40
N LEU A 83 -4.31 -16.41 1.30
CA LEU A 83 -5.55 -16.50 2.09
C LEU A 83 -6.37 -17.73 1.70
N LYS A 84 -6.49 -18.02 0.40
CA LYS A 84 -7.17 -19.23 -0.11
C LYS A 84 -6.47 -20.52 0.34
N GLU A 85 -5.15 -20.53 0.31
CA GLU A 85 -4.31 -21.67 0.75
C GLU A 85 -4.19 -21.76 2.28
N LYS A 86 -4.80 -20.82 3.02
CA LYS A 86 -4.72 -20.70 4.48
C LYS A 86 -3.29 -20.62 5.02
N ASN A 87 -2.39 -20.01 4.25
CA ASN A 87 -0.98 -19.87 4.60
C ASN A 87 -0.74 -18.64 5.49
N PHE A 88 -1.00 -18.80 6.79
CA PHE A 88 -0.83 -17.74 7.78
C PHE A 88 0.58 -17.13 7.81
N ALA A 89 1.63 -17.94 7.61
CA ALA A 89 3.00 -17.47 7.67
C ALA A 89 3.32 -16.46 6.56
N GLU A 90 2.87 -16.72 5.34
CA GLU A 90 3.05 -15.80 4.22
C GLU A 90 2.13 -14.59 4.31
N VAL A 91 0.91 -14.75 4.85
CA VAL A 91 0.02 -13.61 5.14
C VAL A 91 0.67 -12.67 6.17
N ARG A 92 1.28 -13.19 7.23
CA ARG A 92 1.99 -12.37 8.21
C ARG A 92 3.17 -11.61 7.60
N LYS A 93 3.99 -12.29 6.79
CA LYS A 93 5.10 -11.62 6.06
C LYS A 93 4.58 -10.52 5.15
N TRP A 94 3.48 -10.77 4.45
CA TRP A 94 2.84 -9.79 3.59
C TRP A 94 2.39 -8.55 4.37
N VAL A 95 1.77 -8.73 5.53
CA VAL A 95 1.37 -7.62 6.42
C VAL A 95 2.59 -6.79 6.80
N VAL A 96 3.66 -7.43 7.28
CA VAL A 96 4.90 -6.73 7.70
C VAL A 96 5.48 -5.91 6.55
N ASN A 97 5.54 -6.46 5.34
CA ASN A 97 6.08 -5.78 4.17
C ASN A 97 5.19 -4.62 3.67
N ASN A 98 3.92 -4.57 4.08
CA ASN A 98 2.97 -3.56 3.65
C ASN A 98 2.56 -2.59 4.77
N LEU A 99 3.13 -2.69 5.98
CA LEU A 99 2.80 -1.85 7.14
C LEU A 99 3.07 -0.36 6.95
N ASP A 100 4.07 -0.01 6.12
CA ASP A 100 4.36 1.39 5.80
C ASP A 100 3.22 2.06 5.02
N ASN A 101 2.35 1.26 4.40
CA ASN A 101 1.15 1.76 3.75
C ASN A 101 0.03 1.99 4.75
N ASP A 102 -0.77 3.02 4.49
CA ASP A 102 -1.98 3.29 5.28
C ASP A 102 -2.91 2.06 5.30
N SER A 103 -3.14 1.51 6.49
CA SER A 103 -3.95 0.31 6.70
C SER A 103 -5.39 0.45 6.20
N SER A 104 -5.95 1.67 6.20
CA SER A 104 -7.29 1.93 5.66
C SER A 104 -7.33 1.78 4.14
N VAL A 105 -6.26 2.22 3.47
CA VAL A 105 -6.10 2.08 2.01
C VAL A 105 -5.87 0.62 1.64
N ILE A 106 -5.11 -0.12 2.45
CA ILE A 106 -4.88 -1.56 2.26
C ILE A 106 -6.21 -2.32 2.35
N LEU A 107 -6.99 -2.12 3.42
CA LEU A 107 -8.29 -2.79 3.59
C LEU A 107 -9.26 -2.45 2.44
N ARG A 108 -9.24 -1.22 1.93
CA ARG A 108 -10.06 -0.84 0.78
C ARG A 108 -9.68 -1.62 -0.49
N ARG A 109 -8.38 -1.77 -0.77
CA ARG A 109 -7.90 -2.55 -1.94
C ARG A 109 -8.21 -4.04 -1.81
N ILE A 110 -8.10 -4.57 -0.59
CA ILE A 110 -8.47 -5.96 -0.29
C ILE A 110 -9.98 -6.14 -0.55
N TYR A 111 -10.82 -5.23 -0.07
CA TYR A 111 -12.27 -5.25 -0.34
C TYR A 111 -12.58 -5.33 -1.84
N ASP A 112 -11.98 -4.45 -2.65
CA ASP A 112 -12.22 -4.41 -4.09
C ASP A 112 -11.77 -5.72 -4.78
N SER A 113 -10.70 -6.35 -4.28
CA SER A 113 -10.16 -7.60 -4.84
C SER A 113 -10.91 -8.86 -4.38
N LEU A 114 -11.44 -8.87 -3.15
CA LEU A 114 -12.22 -9.97 -2.59
C LEU A 114 -13.56 -10.17 -3.31
N TYR A 115 -14.14 -9.10 -3.87
CA TYR A 115 -15.38 -9.20 -4.65
C TYR A 115 -15.26 -10.20 -5.81
N ASN A 116 -14.08 -10.26 -6.43
CA ASN A 116 -13.81 -11.19 -7.53
C ASN A 116 -13.36 -12.56 -7.02
N ALA A 117 -12.62 -12.63 -5.91
CA ALA A 117 -12.01 -13.84 -5.39
C ALA A 117 -12.89 -14.71 -4.48
N LEU A 118 -13.88 -14.14 -3.80
CA LEU A 118 -14.76 -14.86 -2.88
C LEU A 118 -15.98 -15.43 -3.58
N GLU A 119 -16.52 -16.52 -3.02
CA GLU A 119 -17.84 -17.01 -3.38
C GLU A 119 -18.92 -16.00 -2.95
N SER A 120 -20.00 -15.87 -3.75
CA SER A 120 -21.11 -14.94 -3.49
C SER A 120 -21.65 -14.93 -2.05
N PRO A 121 -21.85 -16.07 -1.35
CA PRO A 121 -22.32 -16.06 0.03
C PRO A 121 -21.29 -15.55 1.06
N SER A 122 -20.00 -15.55 0.72
CA SER A 122 -18.92 -15.10 1.62
C SER A 122 -18.64 -13.59 1.52
N ILE A 123 -19.11 -12.93 0.45
CA ILE A 123 -18.91 -11.49 0.26
C ILE A 123 -19.53 -10.67 1.40
N PRO A 124 -20.78 -10.91 1.86
CA PRO A 124 -21.35 -10.17 2.98
C PRO A 124 -20.56 -10.33 4.29
N ALA A 125 -20.05 -11.54 4.57
CA ALA A 125 -19.21 -11.79 5.74
C ALA A 125 -17.92 -10.97 5.67
N ALA A 126 -17.23 -10.99 4.52
CA ALA A 126 -16.04 -10.18 4.30
C ALA A 126 -16.29 -8.67 4.49
N VAL A 127 -17.45 -8.16 4.06
CA VAL A 127 -17.81 -6.74 4.26
C VAL A 127 -17.90 -6.40 5.75
N LEU A 128 -18.56 -7.25 6.54
CA LEU A 128 -18.71 -7.02 7.98
C LEU A 128 -17.37 -7.04 8.71
N ILE A 129 -16.50 -7.99 8.36
CA ILE A 129 -15.15 -8.11 8.92
C ILE A 129 -14.35 -6.84 8.60
N ILE A 130 -14.31 -6.43 7.32
CA ILE A 130 -13.54 -5.26 6.90
C ILE A 130 -14.05 -3.99 7.58
N ALA A 131 -15.38 -3.81 7.69
CA ALA A 131 -15.96 -2.64 8.36
C ALA A 131 -15.56 -2.56 9.85
N LYS A 132 -15.60 -3.70 10.56
CA LYS A 132 -15.17 -3.81 11.96
C LYS A 132 -13.72 -3.40 12.14
N TYR A 133 -12.80 -3.98 11.37
CA TYR A 133 -11.37 -3.68 11.50
C TYR A 133 -11.01 -2.30 10.98
N GLN A 134 -11.70 -1.78 9.97
CA GLN A 134 -11.50 -0.43 9.47
C GLN A 134 -11.86 0.62 10.53
N TYR A 135 -12.91 0.39 11.32
CA TYR A 135 -13.22 1.24 12.48
C TYR A 135 -12.12 1.15 13.56
N GLN A 136 -11.59 -0.05 13.83
CA GLN A 136 -10.57 -0.28 14.86
C GLN A 136 -9.21 0.36 14.52
N ILE A 137 -8.89 0.57 13.24
CA ILE A 137 -7.63 1.23 12.81
C ILE A 137 -7.39 2.55 13.56
N ALA A 138 -8.43 3.35 13.80
CA ALA A 138 -8.29 4.65 14.46
C ALA A 138 -7.90 4.57 15.95
N PHE A 139 -8.05 3.41 16.58
CA PHE A 139 -7.91 3.25 18.03
C PHE A 139 -6.83 2.24 18.44
N VAL A 140 -6.40 1.38 17.53
CA VAL A 140 -5.46 0.30 17.85
C VAL A 140 -4.02 0.85 17.93
N ALA A 141 -3.31 0.45 19.00
CA ALA A 141 -1.92 0.79 19.22
C ALA A 141 -0.95 0.13 18.22
N ASP A 142 -1.29 -1.07 17.74
CA ASP A 142 -0.48 -1.85 16.81
C ASP A 142 -1.28 -2.23 15.53
N GLN A 143 -0.94 -1.56 14.42
CA GLN A 143 -1.60 -1.79 13.14
C GLN A 143 -1.24 -3.13 12.50
N GLU A 144 -0.09 -3.74 12.83
CA GLU A 144 0.29 -5.07 12.35
C GLU A 144 -0.70 -6.10 12.86
N ILE A 145 -0.95 -6.06 14.17
CA ILE A 145 -1.87 -6.98 14.84
C ILE A 145 -3.28 -6.79 14.29
N ASN A 146 -3.74 -5.54 14.15
CA ASN A 146 -5.08 -5.24 13.64
C ASN A 146 -5.30 -5.77 12.22
N LEU A 147 -4.35 -5.49 11.31
CA LEU A 147 -4.47 -5.91 9.92
C LEU A 147 -4.34 -7.44 9.77
N LEU A 148 -3.44 -8.06 10.54
CA LEU A 148 -3.29 -9.51 10.56
C LEU A 148 -4.54 -10.20 11.11
N ALA A 149 -5.18 -9.65 12.13
CA ALA A 149 -6.44 -10.15 12.67
C ALA A 149 -7.56 -10.09 11.61
N ALA A 150 -7.69 -8.97 10.90
CA ALA A 150 -8.64 -8.82 9.80
C ALA A 150 -8.47 -9.89 8.72
N LEU A 151 -7.23 -10.10 8.26
CA LEU A 151 -6.91 -11.09 7.24
C LEU A 151 -7.13 -12.53 7.73
N THR A 152 -6.90 -12.78 9.03
CA THR A 152 -7.13 -14.09 9.64
C THR A 152 -8.62 -14.41 9.75
N GLU A 153 -9.44 -13.43 10.16
CA GLU A 153 -10.90 -13.59 10.23
C GLU A 153 -11.47 -13.85 8.82
N ILE A 154 -11.01 -13.13 7.79
CA ILE A 154 -11.38 -13.39 6.39
C ILE A 154 -10.96 -14.81 5.95
N MET A 155 -9.76 -15.25 6.31
CA MET A 155 -9.22 -16.58 5.95
C MET A 155 -10.00 -17.73 6.60
N VAL A 156 -10.65 -17.50 7.75
CA VAL A 156 -11.42 -18.51 8.48
C VAL A 156 -12.89 -18.49 8.08
N GLU A 157 -13.49 -17.31 7.95
CA GLU A 157 -14.94 -17.13 7.76
C GLU A 157 -15.38 -17.09 6.30
N CYS A 158 -14.48 -16.75 5.36
CA CYS A 158 -14.83 -16.61 3.95
C CYS A 158 -14.36 -17.81 3.11
N ASN A 159 -15.21 -18.24 2.18
CA ASN A 159 -14.87 -19.22 1.15
C ASN A 159 -14.42 -18.53 -0.13
N PHE A 160 -13.26 -18.95 -0.65
CA PHE A 160 -12.66 -18.47 -1.88
C PHE A 160 -13.05 -19.37 -3.06
N LYS A 161 -13.30 -18.78 -4.23
CA LYS A 161 -13.45 -19.51 -5.51
C LYS A 161 -12.14 -20.18 -5.88
#